data_AF-S8D7F3-F1
#
_entry.id   AF-S8D7F3-F1
#
_cell.length_a   1.000
_cell.length_b   1.000
_cell.length_c   1.000
_cell.angle_alpha   90.00
_cell.angle_beta   90.00
_cell.angle_gamma   90.00
#
_symmetry.space_group_name_H-M   'P 1'
#
loop_
_entity.id
_entity.type
_entity.pdbx_description
1 polymer ?
#
loop_
_entity_poly.entity_id
_entity_poly.type
_entity_poly.pdbx_seq_one_letter_code
_entity_poly.pdbx_strand_id
1 'polypeptide(L)'
;FFIFSFLSVFSSFCVIFSKNPLHSVIFLIFVFCNIVLILLLQGIDFLAMVFLIIYIGAIAVLFLFVVYMLNIKIIEINELNRQYLFGILF
;
A
#
# COMPACT_ATOMS: atom_id res chain seq x y z
N PHE A 1 0.37 20.78 -10.28
CA PHE A 1 1.52 20.52 -9.38
C PHE A 1 1.12 20.60 -7.90
N PHE A 2 0.70 21.75 -7.36
CA PHE A 2 0.39 21.91 -5.93
C PHE A 2 -0.67 20.95 -5.37
N ILE A 3 -1.80 20.79 -6.06
CA ILE A 3 -2.89 19.88 -5.63
C ILE A 3 -2.38 18.43 -5.56
N PHE A 4 -1.70 17.94 -6.60
CA PHE A 4 -1.15 16.58 -6.64
C PHE A 4 -0.05 16.35 -5.61
N SER A 5 0.80 17.35 -5.35
CA SER A 5 1.83 17.27 -4.31
C SER A 5 1.20 17.15 -2.92
N PHE A 6 0.21 17.99 -2.61
CA PHE A 6 -0.52 17.90 -1.33
C PHE A 6 -1.23 16.54 -1.18
N LEU A 7 -1.88 16.06 -2.24
CA LEU A 7 -2.58 14.77 -2.23
C LEU A 7 -1.62 13.59 -2.07
N SER A 8 -0.43 13.66 -2.69
CA SER A 8 0.63 12.65 -2.55
C SER A 8 1.14 12.57 -1.12
N VAL A 9 1.43 13.71 -0.49
CA VAL A 9 1.87 13.77 0.92
C VAL A 9 0.79 13.22 1.84
N PHE A 10 -0.46 13.66 1.65
CA PHE A 10 -1.59 13.16 2.45
C PHE A 10 -1.76 11.64 2.33
N SER A 11 -1.70 11.11 1.11
CA SER A 11 -1.76 9.66 0.87
C SER A 11 -0.58 8.93 1.52
N SER A 12 0.63 9.50 1.50
CA SER A 12 1.80 8.90 2.16
C SER A 12 1.64 8.79 3.68
N PHE A 13 0.98 9.77 4.32
CA PHE A 13 0.63 9.64 5.73
C PHE A 13 -0.37 8.50 5.95
N CYS A 14 -1.40 8.38 5.12
CA CYS A 14 -2.37 7.28 5.19
C CYS A 14 -1.73 5.89 5.03
N VAL A 15 -0.65 5.76 4.24
CA VAL A 15 0.11 4.49 4.12
C VAL A 15 0.66 4.05 5.47
N ILE A 16 1.24 4.99 6.24
CA ILE A 16 1.92 4.71 7.51
C ILE A 16 0.92 4.48 8.65
N PHE A 17 -0.20 5.22 8.66
CA PHE A 17 -1.21 5.11 9.71
C PHE A 17 -2.14 3.89 9.60
N SER A 18 -2.19 3.22 8.45
CA SER A 18 -3.10 2.10 8.27
C SER A 18 -2.63 0.85 9.05
N LYS A 19 -3.55 0.25 9.81
CA LYS A 19 -3.30 -0.99 10.58
C LYS A 19 -3.34 -2.25 9.72
N ASN A 20 -4.02 -2.20 8.58
CA ASN A 20 -4.15 -3.33 7.67
C ASN A 20 -3.07 -3.21 6.58
N PRO A 21 -2.13 -4.15 6.47
CA PRO A 21 -0.99 -3.99 5.59
C PRO A 21 -1.41 -3.97 4.11
N LEU A 22 -2.48 -4.68 3.76
CA LEU A 22 -3.07 -4.65 2.41
C LEU A 22 -3.56 -3.24 2.04
N HIS A 23 -4.20 -2.56 2.99
CA HIS A 23 -4.65 -1.19 2.79
C HIS A 23 -3.46 -0.23 2.65
N SER A 24 -2.38 -0.39 3.44
CA SER A 24 -1.15 0.39 3.24
C SER A 24 -0.60 0.27 1.82
N VAL A 25 -0.59 -0.93 1.22
CA VAL A 25 -0.09 -1.14 -0.16
C VAL A 25 -0.99 -0.46 -1.20
N ILE A 26 -2.31 -0.49 -1.02
CA ILE A 26 -3.23 0.22 -1.93
C ILE A 26 -2.97 1.73 -1.91
N PHE A 27 -2.76 2.31 -0.73
CA PHE A 27 -2.40 3.73 -0.62
C PHE A 27 -1.01 4.03 -1.21
N LEU A 28 -0.08 3.08 -1.15
CA LEU A 28 1.24 3.20 -1.80
C LEU A 28 1.10 3.29 -3.32
N ILE A 29 0.25 2.46 -3.93
CA ILE A 29 -0.07 2.54 -5.37
C ILE A 29 -0.64 3.91 -5.72
N PHE A 30 -1.53 4.44 -4.86
CA PHE A 30 -2.11 5.76 -5.06
C PHE A 30 -1.06 6.88 -5.00
N VAL A 31 -0.07 6.79 -4.10
CA VAL A 31 1.09 7.70 -4.05
C VAL A 31 1.90 7.64 -5.35
N PHE A 32 2.24 6.44 -5.84
CA PHE A 32 2.97 6.29 -7.09
C PHE A 32 2.23 6.88 -8.29
N CYS A 33 0.91 6.72 -8.34
CA CYS A 33 0.09 7.34 -9.38
C CYS A 33 0.19 8.88 -9.33
N ASN A 34 0.08 9.49 -8.13
CA ASN A 34 0.26 10.93 -7.98
C ASN A 34 1.66 11.41 -8.40
N ILE A 35 2.71 10.63 -8.10
CA ILE A 35 4.08 10.93 -8.53
C ILE A 35 4.20 10.91 -10.05
N VAL A 36 3.62 9.92 -10.72
CA VAL A 36 3.60 9.85 -12.20
C VAL A 36 2.90 11.08 -12.79
N LEU A 37 1.77 11.50 -12.22
CA LEU A 37 1.08 12.73 -12.67
C LEU A 37 1.94 13.98 -12.47
N ILE A 38 2.68 14.08 -11.36
CA ILE A 38 3.62 15.18 -11.12
C ILE A 38 4.76 15.17 -12.14
N LEU A 39 5.30 13.99 -12.47
CA LEU A 39 6.37 13.84 -13.47
C LEU A 39 5.91 14.22 -14.87
N LEU A 40 4.68 13.83 -15.26
CA LEU A 40 4.06 14.24 -16.52
C LEU A 40 3.87 15.76 -16.58
N LEU A 41 3.41 16.39 -15.49
CA LEU A 41 3.29 17.85 -15.40
C LEU A 41 4.63 18.58 -15.52
N GLN A 42 5.73 17.94 -15.13
CA GLN A 42 7.08 18.47 -15.23
C GLN A 42 7.68 18.34 -16.65
N GLY A 43 6.99 17.65 -17.56
CA GLY A 43 7.45 17.39 -18.94
C GLY A 43 8.47 16.26 -19.05
N ILE A 44 8.58 15.38 -18.04
CA ILE A 44 9.54 14.25 -18.03
C ILE A 44 8.80 12.95 -18.37
N ASP A 45 8.33 12.85 -19.61
CA ASP A 45 7.41 11.78 -20.04
C ASP A 45 8.04 10.38 -20.01
N PHE A 46 9.30 10.26 -20.44
CA PHE A 46 10.00 8.97 -20.45
C PHE A 46 10.15 8.39 -19.05
N LEU A 47 10.56 9.23 -18.07
CA LEU A 47 10.72 8.80 -16.69
C LEU A 47 9.37 8.44 -16.07
N ALA A 48 8.31 9.20 -16.36
CA ALA A 48 6.96 8.93 -15.89
C ALA A 48 6.44 7.56 -16.36
N MET A 49 6.67 7.22 -17.63
CA MET A 49 6.28 5.92 -18.19
C MET A 49 7.04 4.75 -17.56
N VAL A 50 8.35 4.89 -17.38
CA VAL A 50 9.17 3.87 -16.70
C VAL A 50 8.73 3.71 -15.25
N PHE A 51 8.42 4.81 -14.56
CA PHE A 51 7.90 4.77 -13.20
C PHE A 51 6.58 3.99 -13.12
N LEU A 52 5.66 4.26 -14.05
CA LEU A 52 4.38 3.56 -14.11
C LEU A 52 4.58 2.05 -14.29
N ILE A 53 5.39 1.64 -15.27
CA ILE A 53 5.59 0.21 -15.59
C ILE A 53 6.30 -0.52 -14.45
N ILE A 54 7.39 0.02 -13.92
CA ILE A 54 8.21 -0.68 -12.92
C ILE A 54 7.58 -0.62 -11.54
N TYR A 55 7.14 0.56 -11.08
CA TYR A 55 6.63 0.71 -9.71
C TYR A 55 5.19 0.25 -9.56
N ILE A 56 4.28 0.71 -10.43
CA ILE A 56 2.87 0.34 -10.34
C ILE A 56 2.65 -1.06 -10.94
N GLY A 57 3.30 -1.36 -12.06
CA GLY A 57 3.12 -2.64 -12.77
C GLY A 57 3.79 -3.83 -12.11
N ALA A 58 5.05 -3.73 -11.70
CA ALA A 58 5.80 -4.86 -11.14
C ALA A 58 5.89 -4.82 -9.62
N ILE A 59 6.49 -3.76 -9.06
CA ILE A 59 6.87 -3.71 -7.63
C ILE A 59 5.63 -3.74 -6.73
N ALA A 60 4.62 -2.90 -7.01
CA ALA A 60 3.44 -2.82 -6.16
C ALA A 60 2.60 -4.10 -6.17
N VAL A 61 2.50 -4.78 -7.32
CA VAL A 61 1.79 -6.08 -7.44
C VAL A 61 2.52 -7.17 -6.66
N LEU A 62 3.85 -7.20 -6.71
CA LEU A 62 4.66 -8.11 -5.91
C LEU A 62 4.46 -7.85 -4.40
N PHE A 63 4.48 -6.59 -3.98
CA PHE A 63 4.18 -6.22 -2.60
C PHE A 63 2.78 -6.65 -2.19
N LEU A 64 1.77 -6.46 -3.03
CA LEU A 64 0.40 -6.87 -2.75
C LEU A 64 0.31 -8.37 -2.49
N PHE A 65 0.99 -9.18 -3.32
CA PHE A 65 1.02 -10.63 -3.17
C PHE A 65 1.69 -11.06 -1.85
N VAL A 66 2.87 -10.51 -1.56
CA VAL A 66 3.63 -10.80 -0.33
C VAL A 66 2.82 -10.40 0.91
N VAL A 67 2.23 -9.20 0.89
CA VAL A 67 1.46 -8.68 2.01
C VAL A 67 0.15 -9.44 2.21
N TYR A 68 -0.50 -9.89 1.14
CA TYR A 68 -1.70 -10.72 1.25
C TYR A 68 -1.41 -12.02 2.00
N MET A 69 -0.33 -12.72 1.65
CA MET A 69 0.08 -13.95 2.35
C MET A 69 0.41 -13.70 3.82
N LEU A 70 1.06 -12.58 4.14
CA LEU A 70 1.36 -12.20 5.52
C LEU A 70 0.10 -11.88 6.32
N ASN A 71 -0.85 -11.15 5.72
CA ASN A 71 -2.09 -10.75 6.37
C ASN A 71 -2.94 -11.97 6.78
N ILE A 72 -3.03 -12.99 5.93
CA ILE A 72 -3.76 -14.24 6.24
C ILE A 72 -3.19 -14.91 7.50
N LYS A 73 -1.86 -15.02 7.59
CA LYS A 73 -1.19 -15.67 8.72
C LYS A 73 -1.44 -14.95 10.06
N ILE A 74 -1.55 -13.62 10.03
CA ILE A 74 -1.84 -12.82 11.24
C ILE A 74 -3.26 -13.08 11.74
N ILE A 75 -4.23 -13.19 10.82
CA ILE A 75 -5.64 -13.44 11.17
C ILE A 75 -5.80 -14.82 11.82
N GLU A 76 -5.15 -15.85 11.26
CA GLU A 76 -5.20 -17.24 11.77
C GLU A 76 -4.64 -17.36 13.20
N ILE A 77 -3.51 -16.70 13.50
CA ILE A 77 -2.93 -16.68 14.86
C ILE A 77 -3.89 -16.02 15.86
N ASN A 78 -4.57 -14.95 15.45
CA ASN A 78 -5.47 -14.19 16.33
C ASN A 78 -6.77 -14.96 16.61
N GLU A 79 -7.22 -15.81 15.69
CA GLU A 79 -8.38 -16.69 15.90
C GLU A 79 -8.06 -17.81 16.91
N LEU A 80 -6.90 -18.45 16.78
CA LEU A 80 -6.43 -19.47 17.73
C LEU A 80 -6.33 -18.90 19.15
N ASN A 81 -5.69 -17.73 19.31
CA ASN A 81 -5.52 -17.11 20.62
C ASN A 81 -6.86 -16.78 21.30
N ARG A 82 -7.89 -16.43 20.51
CA ARG A 82 -9.25 -16.16 21.00
C ARG A 82 -9.96 -17.43 21.46
N GLN A 83 -9.77 -18.54 20.75
CA GLN A 83 -10.32 -19.84 21.15
C GLN A 83 -9.69 -20.38 22.44
N TYR A 84 -8.37 -20.27 22.61
CA TYR A 84 -7.69 -20.67 23.85
C TYR A 84 -8.17 -19.86 25.06
N LEU A 85 -8.37 -18.55 24.88
CA LEU A 85 -8.82 -17.67 25.96
C LEU A 85 -10.27 -17.98 26.38
N PHE A 86 -11.15 -18.35 25.43
CA PHE A 86 -12.50 -18.84 25.75
C PHE A 86 -12.50 -20.22 26.43
N GLY A 87 -11.61 -21.13 26.03
CA GLY A 87 -11.52 -22.47 26.62
C GLY A 87 -10.94 -22.52 28.04
N ILE A 88 -10.23 -21.47 28.49
CA ILE A 88 -9.76 -21.33 29.87
C ILE A 88 -10.82 -20.69 30.77
N LEU A 89 -11.79 -19.97 30.18
CA LEU A 89 -12.83 -19.24 30.90
C LEU A 89 -14.07 -20.09 31.21
N PHE A 90 -14.16 -21.31 30.67
CA PHE A 90 -15.24 -22.27 30.87
C PHE A 90 -14.68 -23.56 31.49
#